data_AF-A0A965EKF8-F1
#
_entry.id   AF-A0A965EKF8-F1
#
_cell.length_a   1.000
_cell.length_b   1.000
_cell.length_c   1.000
_cell.angle_alpha   90.00
_cell.angle_beta   90.00
_cell.angle_gamma   90.00
#
_symmetry.space_group_name_H-M   'P 1'
#
loop_
_entity.id
_entity.type
_entity.pdbx_description
1 polymer ?
#
loop_
_entity_poly.entity_id
_entity_poly.type
_entity_poly.pdbx_seq_one_letter_code
_entity_poly.pdbx_strand_id
1 'polypeptide(L)' 'MRIGYDAKRLFNNFTGLGNYSRFIVKGIRQVNSGISIVLFSPKIKTNPETKEFLNTSNYTPVQPS' A
#
# COMPACT_ATOMS: atom_id res chain seq x y z
N MET A 1 -9.53 2.72 -13.75
CA MET A 1 -8.90 1.38 -13.60
C MET A 1 -8.63 1.13 -12.13
N ARG A 2 -8.76 -0.12 -11.65
CA ARG A 2 -8.50 -0.51 -10.25
C ARG A 2 -7.39 -1.56 -10.20
N ILE A 3 -6.44 -1.41 -9.28
CA ILE A 3 -5.36 -2.37 -9.04
C ILE A 3 -5.46 -2.89 -7.62
N GLY A 4 -5.60 -4.20 -7.47
CA GLY A 4 -5.44 -4.88 -6.18
C GLY A 4 -3.99 -5.29 -5.98
N TYR A 5 -3.41 -4.97 -4.83
CA TYR A 5 -2.03 -5.25 -4.49
C TYR A 5 -1.93 -6.00 -3.16
N ASP A 6 -1.14 -7.07 -3.09
CA ASP A 6 -0.82 -7.75 -1.83
C ASP A 6 0.15 -6.89 -1.01
N ALA A 7 -0.42 -6.15 -0.08
CA ALA A 7 0.24 -5.19 0.77
C ALA A 7 0.72 -5.79 2.11
N LYS A 8 0.71 -7.12 2.28
CA LYS A 8 1.19 -7.75 3.53
C LYS A 8 2.59 -7.29 3.91
N ARG A 9 3.52 -7.27 2.95
CA ARG A 9 4.90 -6.81 3.18
C ARG A 9 5.01 -5.30 3.29
N LEU A 10 4.20 -4.56 2.54
CA LEU A 10 4.10 -3.10 2.64
C LEU A 10 3.84 -2.65 4.07
N PHE A 11 2.88 -3.29 4.75
CA PHE A 11 2.46 -2.93 6.10
C PHE A 11 3.27 -3.60 7.22
N ASN A 12 3.78 -4.82 7.01
CA ASN A 12 4.33 -5.63 8.10
C ASN A 12 5.86 -5.85 8.03
N ASN A 13 6.53 -5.37 6.99
CA ASN A 13 7.98 -5.46 6.84
C ASN A 13 8.57 -4.05 6.67
N PHE A 14 9.53 -3.67 7.52
CA PHE A 14 10.15 -2.34 7.54
C PHE A 14 11.61 -2.36 7.03
N THR A 15 11.98 -3.39 6.29
CA THR A 15 13.29 -3.52 5.64
C THR A 15 13.11 -3.95 4.18
N GLY A 16 14.21 -4.10 3.43
CA GLY A 16 14.32 -4.64 2.06
C GLY A 16 13.02 -4.81 1.26
N LEU A 17 12.31 -5.93 1.48
CA LEU A 17 11.09 -6.27 0.75
C LEU A 17 9.91 -5.34 1.01
N GLY A 18 9.78 -4.82 2.23
CA GLY A 18 8.80 -3.79 2.56
C GLY A 18 9.12 -2.46 1.87
N ASN A 19 10.39 -2.05 1.87
CA ASN A 19 10.84 -0.85 1.18
C ASN A 19 10.55 -0.93 -0.32
N TYR A 20 10.88 -2.06 -0.93
CA TYR A 20 10.58 -2.32 -2.33
C TYR A 20 9.07 -2.32 -2.61
N SER A 21 8.27 -2.95 -1.76
CA SER A 21 6.81 -2.95 -1.88
C SER A 21 6.22 -1.53 -1.83
N ARG A 22 6.68 -0.70 -0.89
CA ARG A 22 6.31 0.72 -0.79
C ARG A 22 6.74 1.51 -2.03
N PHE A 23 7.94 1.26 -2.56
CA PHE A 23 8.45 1.91 -3.76
C PHE A 23 7.57 1.62 -4.99
N ILE A 24 7.20 0.36 -5.22
CA ILE A 24 6.35 -0.04 -6.34
C ILE A 24 4.98 0.64 -6.28
N VAL A 25 4.31 0.58 -5.12
CA VAL A 25 2.98 1.19 -4.96
C VAL A 25 3.01 2.70 -5.19
N LYS A 26 4.06 3.38 -4.71
CA LYS A 26 4.29 4.80 -4.97
C LYS A 26 4.52 5.09 -6.45
N GLY A 27 5.36 4.30 -7.12
CA GLY A 27 5.64 4.45 -8.55
C GLY A 27 4.38 4.32 -9.41
N ILE A 28 3.52 3.34 -9.13
CA ILE A 28 2.24 3.16 -9.83
C ILE A 28 1.37 4.42 -9.70
N ARG A 29 1.28 4.98 -8.49
CA ARG A 29 0.49 6.18 -8.23
C ARG A 29 1.06 7.42 -8.93
N GLN A 30 2.38 7.54 -8.98
CA GLN A 30 3.07 8.66 -9.65
C GLN A 30 2.85 8.65 -11.17
N VAL A 31 2.84 7.47 -11.79
CA VAL A 31 2.61 7.33 -13.24
C VAL A 31 1.19 7.71 -13.61
N ASN A 32 0.20 7.39 -12.78
CA ASN A 32 -1.20 7.73 -13.06
C ASN A 32 -2.03 7.88 -11.78
N SER A 33 -2.36 9.13 -11.44
CA SER A 33 -3.20 9.50 -10.29
C SER A 33 -4.69 9.15 -10.47
N GLY A 34 -5.13 8.74 -11.66
CA GLY A 34 -6.48 8.23 -11.92
C GLY A 34 -6.68 6.76 -11.57
N ILE A 35 -5.61 6.03 -11.21
CA ILE A 35 -5.70 4.63 -10.78
C ILE A 35 -6.07 4.55 -9.31
N SER A 36 -7.15 3.83 -9.00
CA SER A 36 -7.47 3.45 -7.62
C SER A 36 -6.67 2.22 -7.21
N ILE A 37 -5.91 2.33 -6.12
CA ILE A 37 -5.07 1.25 -5.61
C ILE A 37 -5.68 0.69 -4.34
N VAL A 38 -5.99 -0.61 -4.35
CA VAL A 38 -6.53 -1.35 -3.21
C VAL A 38 -5.41 -2.20 -2.60
N LEU A 39 -5.13 -1.99 -1.32
CA LEU A 39 -4.03 -2.60 -0.59
C LEU A 39 -4.55 -3.68 0.35
N PHE A 40 -4.41 -4.94 -0.05
CA PHE A 40 -4.89 -6.07 0.74
C PHE A 40 -3.84 -6.51 1.75
N SER A 41 -4.21 -6.58 3.02
CA SER A 41 -3.32 -7.13 4.04
C SER A 41 -4.11 -7.72 5.20
N PRO A 42 -3.75 -8.92 5.71
CA PRO A 42 -4.40 -9.50 6.88
C PRO A 42 -4.24 -8.65 8.13
N LYS A 43 -3.10 -7.97 8.27
CA LYS A 43 -2.77 -7.11 9.40
C LYS A 43 -2.17 -5.81 8.91
N ILE A 44 -2.60 -4.70 9.49
CA ILE A 44 -2.09 -3.38 9.17
C ILE A 44 -1.36 -2.85 10.41
N LYS A 45 -0.05 -2.62 10.28
CA LYS A 45 0.75 -1.96 11.32
C LYS A 45 0.94 -0.50 10.96
N THR A 46 0.55 0.37 11.86
CA THR A 46 0.81 1.81 11.75
C THR A 46 2.26 2.09 12.14
N ASN A 47 2.99 2.72 11.24
CA ASN A 47 4.38 3.13 11.38
C ASN A 47 4.56 4.42 10.54
N PRO A 48 5.51 5.31 10.88
CA PRO A 48 5.92 6.40 9.99
C PRO A 48 6.03 6.01 8.50
N GLU A 49 6.59 4.85 8.17
CA GLU A 49 6.75 4.40 6.79
C GLU A 49 5.43 3.96 6.10
N THR A 50 4.41 3.58 6.87
CA THR A 50 3.13 3.08 6.36
C THR A 50 2.01 4.11 6.39
N LYS A 51 2.20 5.22 7.11
CA LYS A 51 1.18 6.25 7.35
C LYS A 51 0.55 6.79 6.06
N GLU A 52 1.34 7.00 5.01
CA GLU A 52 0.86 7.46 3.71
C GLU A 52 -0.16 6.50 3.07
N PHE A 53 0.07 5.20 3.23
CA PHE A 53 -0.74 4.13 2.63
C PHE A 53 -2.06 3.87 3.37
N LEU A 54 -2.28 4.56 4.50
CA LEU A 54 -3.53 4.57 5.24
C LEU A 54 -4.45 5.73 4.82
N ASN A 55 -3.97 6.64 3.97
CA ASN A 55 -4.78 7.75 3.50
C ASN A 55 -5.75 7.31 2.39
N THR A 56 -7.04 7.30 2.72
CA THR A 56 -8.13 6.89 1.83
C THR A 56 -8.29 7.73 0.56
N SER A 57 -7.70 8.94 0.52
CA SER A 57 -7.67 9.78 -0.69
C SER A 57 -6.82 9.16 -1.81
N ASN A 58 -5.78 8.39 -1.45
CA ASN A 58 -4.82 7.83 -2.40
C ASN A 58 -4.85 6.30 -2.47
N TYR A 59 -5.13 5.63 -1.36
CA TYR A 59 -5.06 4.17 -1.25
C TYR A 59 -6.26 3.63 -0.47
N THR A 60 -6.72 2.44 -0.83
CA THR A 60 -7.81 1.77 -0.11
C THR A 60 -7.26 0.53 0.60
N PRO A 61 -6.82 0.65 1.87
CA PRO A 61 -6.43 -0.51 2.65
C PRO A 61 -7.64 -1.39 2.97
N VAL A 62 -7.50 -2.71 2.76
CA VAL A 62 -8.54 -3.70 3.02
C VAL A 62 -7.94 -4.83 3.86
N GLN A 63 -8.62 -5.13 4.97
CA GLN A 63 -8.35 -6.32 5.79
C GLN A 63 -9.42 -7.39 5.49
N PRO A 64 -9.05 -8.68 5.51
CA PRO A 64 -10.03 -9.77 5.47
C PRO A 64 -10.92 -9.69 6.71
N SER A 65 -12.19 -10.08 6.53
CA SER A 65 -13.18 -10.24 7.60
C SER A 65 -12.81 -11.36 8.56
#